data_AF-A0A8T5GN96-F1
#
_entry.id   AF-A0A8T5GN96-F1
#
_cell.length_a   1.000
_cell.length_b   1.000
_cell.length_c   1.000
_cell.angle_alpha   90.00
_cell.angle_beta   90.00
_cell.angle_gamma   90.00
#
_symmetry.space_group_name_H-M   'P 1'
#
loop_
_entity.id
_entity.type
_entity.pdbx_description
1 polymer ?
#
loop_
_entity_poly.entity_id
_entity_poly.type
_entity_poly.pdbx_seq_one_letter_code
_entity_poly.pdbx_strand_id
1 'polypeptide(L)'
;MSSSQLERLLQGPIIRKAECGFCDFGQKNIGDEDARGAIIIHQTGKNPEVDWYATLQDTVTSDPETGFRILLLPTGHVRTFAQIGMSNKMVAKYGASMATLSIAIQKVRAAEAEKHEMKYVPMERIDGKCYANGNSQAHVHIKFDEPSKGLAQPFPADTGPWTNKDMFYLRKNGSTELTPYVVAEPIEKQRHSPERMQFLAEQLIEQCARTYIFLERL
;
A
#
# COMPACT_ATOMS: atom_id res chain seq x y z
N MET A 1 -6.61 18.39 -15.70
CA MET A 1 -7.93 18.66 -15.07
C MET A 1 -7.98 20.13 -14.73
N SER A 2 -9.01 20.87 -15.11
CA SER A 2 -9.18 22.27 -14.70
C SER A 2 -9.71 22.37 -13.26
N SER A 3 -9.60 23.53 -12.62
CA SER A 3 -10.10 23.74 -11.25
C SER A 3 -11.60 23.42 -11.12
N SER A 4 -12.42 23.81 -12.10
CA SER A 4 -13.85 23.48 -12.11
C SER A 4 -14.16 21.99 -12.32
N GLN A 5 -13.25 21.23 -12.95
CA GLN A 5 -13.36 19.78 -13.00
C GLN A 5 -12.97 19.15 -11.67
N LEU A 6 -11.98 19.71 -10.96
CA LEU A 6 -11.60 19.27 -9.62
C LEU A 6 -12.72 19.51 -8.61
N GLU A 7 -13.30 20.72 -8.57
CA GLU A 7 -14.43 21.03 -7.67
C GLU A 7 -15.61 20.06 -7.87
N ARG A 8 -15.98 19.79 -9.13
CA ARG A 8 -17.01 18.79 -9.45
C ARG A 8 -16.63 17.38 -9.00
N LEU A 9 -15.35 17.01 -9.06
CA LEU A 9 -14.87 15.73 -8.54
C LEU A 9 -14.99 15.67 -7.01
N LEU A 10 -14.63 16.75 -6.31
CA LEU A 10 -14.65 16.83 -4.84
C LEU A 10 -16.07 16.86 -4.27
N GLN A 11 -17.01 17.48 -4.98
CA GLN A 11 -18.42 17.56 -4.60
C GLN A 11 -19.26 16.38 -5.12
N GLY A 12 -18.70 15.59 -6.03
CA GLY A 12 -19.38 14.44 -6.62
C GLY A 12 -19.60 13.32 -5.59
N PRO A 13 -20.68 12.54 -5.70
CA PRO A 13 -20.95 11.45 -4.77
C PRO A 13 -19.89 10.35 -4.91
N ILE A 14 -19.44 9.81 -3.78
CA ILE A 14 -18.54 8.66 -3.75
C ILE A 14 -19.41 7.40 -3.83
N ILE A 15 -19.47 6.82 -5.02
CA ILE A 15 -20.25 5.62 -5.34
C ILE A 15 -19.36 4.51 -5.88
N ARG A 16 -19.89 3.29 -5.94
CA ARG A 16 -19.25 2.20 -6.69
C ARG A 16 -19.36 2.46 -8.19
N LYS A 17 -18.36 2.01 -8.94
CA LYS A 17 -18.39 1.94 -10.41
C LYS A 17 -18.32 0.50 -10.87
N ALA A 18 -19.24 0.11 -11.74
CA ALA A 18 -19.42 -1.27 -12.22
C ALA A 18 -18.17 -1.85 -12.92
N GLU A 19 -17.30 -1.02 -13.48
CA GLU A 19 -16.08 -1.46 -14.18
C GLU A 19 -14.81 -1.32 -13.33
N CYS A 20 -14.95 -1.08 -12.02
CA CYS A 20 -13.82 -0.90 -11.12
C CYS A 20 -13.65 -2.14 -10.24
N GLY A 21 -12.66 -2.98 -10.57
CA GLY A 21 -12.37 -4.21 -9.82
C GLY A 21 -12.09 -3.99 -8.33
N PHE A 22 -11.56 -2.83 -7.95
CA PHE A 22 -11.42 -2.47 -6.53
C PHE A 22 -12.77 -2.15 -5.85
N CYS A 23 -13.69 -1.45 -6.53
CA CYS A 23 -15.03 -1.22 -5.98
C CYS A 23 -15.82 -2.51 -5.79
N ASP A 24 -15.61 -3.49 -6.67
CA ASP A 24 -16.28 -4.79 -6.56
C ASP A 24 -15.63 -5.66 -5.49
N PHE A 25 -14.30 -5.65 -5.41
CA PHE A 25 -13.61 -6.43 -4.40
C PHE A 25 -13.88 -5.93 -2.99
N GLY A 26 -14.00 -4.61 -2.77
CA GLY A 26 -14.39 -4.04 -1.48
C GLY A 26 -15.78 -4.44 -0.96
N GLN A 27 -16.58 -5.18 -1.75
CA GLN A 27 -17.87 -5.74 -1.32
C GLN A 27 -17.80 -7.20 -0.88
N LYS A 28 -16.66 -7.86 -1.07
CA LYS A 28 -16.38 -9.19 -0.56
C LYS A 28 -16.19 -9.16 0.95
N ASN A 29 -16.01 -10.32 1.57
CA ASN A 29 -15.78 -10.45 3.00
C ASN A 29 -14.28 -10.57 3.30
N ILE A 30 -13.90 -10.28 4.54
CA ILE A 30 -12.57 -10.62 5.05
C ILE A 30 -12.32 -12.12 4.84
N GLY A 31 -11.16 -12.47 4.32
CA GLY A 31 -10.76 -13.83 3.93
C GLY A 31 -11.10 -14.20 2.48
N ASP A 32 -11.94 -13.45 1.77
CA ASP A 32 -12.22 -13.73 0.37
C ASP A 32 -11.00 -13.39 -0.51
N GLU A 33 -10.71 -14.27 -1.46
CA GLU A 33 -9.64 -14.14 -2.47
C GLU A 33 -10.20 -13.63 -3.81
N ASP A 34 -9.46 -12.78 -4.51
CA ASP A 34 -9.76 -12.39 -5.90
C ASP A 34 -9.07 -13.28 -6.94
N ALA A 35 -9.41 -13.12 -8.22
CA ALA A 35 -8.81 -13.91 -9.30
C ALA A 35 -7.29 -13.70 -9.49
N ARG A 36 -6.69 -12.74 -8.77
CA ARG A 36 -5.26 -12.46 -8.80
C ARG A 36 -4.56 -13.01 -7.55
N GLY A 37 -5.26 -13.65 -6.63
CA GLY A 37 -4.70 -14.17 -5.39
C GLY A 37 -4.62 -13.15 -4.26
N ALA A 38 -5.22 -11.98 -4.39
CA ALA A 38 -5.26 -11.01 -3.30
C ALA A 38 -6.36 -11.38 -2.30
N ILE A 39 -6.08 -11.28 -0.99
CA ILE A 39 -7.00 -11.68 0.09
C ILE A 39 -7.38 -10.46 0.93
N ILE A 40 -8.66 -10.26 1.25
CA ILE A 40 -9.09 -9.19 2.16
C ILE A 40 -8.68 -9.53 3.60
N ILE A 41 -7.91 -8.64 4.24
CA ILE A 41 -7.38 -8.83 5.60
C ILE A 41 -7.99 -7.89 6.65
N HIS A 42 -8.60 -6.78 6.22
CA HIS A 42 -9.20 -5.78 7.08
C HIS A 42 -10.34 -5.06 6.37
N GLN A 43 -11.39 -4.68 7.10
CA GLN A 43 -12.51 -3.93 6.55
C GLN A 43 -13.29 -3.18 7.64
N THR A 44 -13.66 -1.93 7.38
CA THR A 44 -14.47 -1.11 8.33
C THR A 44 -15.98 -1.21 8.07
N GLY A 45 -16.37 -1.86 6.97
CA GLY A 45 -17.74 -2.00 6.48
C GLY A 45 -17.79 -2.03 4.94
N LYS A 46 -18.99 -1.92 4.37
CA LYS A 46 -19.23 -1.99 2.91
C LYS A 46 -19.85 -0.72 2.30
N ASN A 47 -20.05 0.33 3.10
CA ASN A 47 -20.61 1.59 2.65
C ASN A 47 -19.59 2.35 1.76
N PRO A 48 -19.88 2.55 0.46
CA PRO A 48 -18.94 3.19 -0.45
C PRO A 48 -18.55 4.61 -0.06
N GLU A 49 -19.39 5.34 0.69
CA GLU A 49 -19.13 6.74 1.03
C GLU A 49 -18.08 6.92 2.13
N VAL A 50 -17.85 5.90 2.97
CA VAL A 50 -17.04 6.05 4.19
C VAL A 50 -16.14 4.87 4.50
N ASP A 51 -16.43 3.68 3.99
CA ASP A 51 -15.71 2.47 4.38
C ASP A 51 -14.44 2.23 3.58
N TRP A 52 -13.55 1.47 4.21
CA TRP A 52 -12.25 1.07 3.72
C TRP A 52 -12.07 -0.43 3.88
N TYR A 53 -11.21 -0.98 3.04
CA TYR A 53 -10.77 -2.37 3.13
C TYR A 53 -9.29 -2.47 2.76
N ALA A 54 -8.63 -3.51 3.27
CA ALA A 54 -7.25 -3.78 2.96
C ALA A 54 -7.07 -5.20 2.43
N THR A 55 -6.13 -5.35 1.51
CA THR A 55 -5.86 -6.63 0.84
C THR A 55 -4.38 -6.97 0.93
N LEU A 56 -4.07 -8.20 1.36
CA LEU A 56 -2.77 -8.81 1.12
C LEU A 56 -2.64 -9.11 -0.38
N GLN A 57 -1.51 -8.74 -0.99
CA GLN A 57 -1.23 -9.03 -2.39
C GLN A 57 -0.48 -10.35 -2.53
N ASP A 58 -0.74 -11.08 -3.61
CA ASP A 58 -0.02 -12.30 -3.99
C ASP A 58 1.44 -12.05 -4.39
N THR A 59 1.76 -10.81 -4.71
CA THR A 59 3.04 -10.38 -5.25
C THR A 59 3.72 -9.34 -4.37
N VAL A 60 5.02 -9.53 -4.19
CA VAL A 60 5.91 -8.66 -3.43
C VAL A 60 7.10 -8.25 -4.29
N THR A 61 7.77 -7.16 -3.91
CA THR A 61 9.00 -6.66 -4.57
C THR A 61 10.22 -6.76 -3.66
N SER A 62 10.09 -7.49 -2.56
CA SER A 62 11.12 -7.86 -1.61
C SER A 62 11.20 -9.39 -1.54
N ASP A 63 11.84 -9.94 -0.51
CA ASP A 63 11.95 -11.38 -0.32
C ASP A 63 10.55 -12.02 -0.13
N PRO A 64 10.11 -12.97 -0.97
CA PRO A 64 8.79 -13.61 -0.82
C PRO A 64 8.65 -14.43 0.47
N GLU A 65 9.74 -14.83 1.11
CA GLU A 65 9.71 -15.62 2.35
C GLU A 65 9.49 -14.76 3.59
N THR A 66 9.90 -13.49 3.58
CA THR A 66 9.89 -12.62 4.77
C THR A 66 9.17 -11.30 4.57
N GLY A 67 9.05 -10.84 3.32
CA GLY A 67 8.29 -9.66 2.96
C GLY A 67 6.86 -9.96 2.57
N PHE A 68 6.08 -8.90 2.39
CA PHE A 68 4.73 -8.92 1.86
C PHE A 68 4.29 -7.51 1.47
N ARG A 69 3.19 -7.41 0.72
CA ARG A 69 2.59 -6.14 0.30
C ARG A 69 1.11 -6.10 0.66
N ILE A 70 0.68 -4.98 1.23
CA ILE A 70 -0.72 -4.70 1.51
C ILE A 70 -1.18 -3.48 0.71
N LEU A 71 -2.40 -3.53 0.20
CA LEU A 71 -3.10 -2.36 -0.31
C LEU A 71 -4.21 -1.96 0.64
N LEU A 72 -4.31 -0.68 0.99
CA LEU A 72 -5.46 -0.08 1.66
C LEU A 72 -6.23 0.78 0.65
N LEU A 73 -7.54 0.54 0.52
CA LEU A 73 -8.39 1.20 -0.47
C LEU A 73 -9.74 1.60 0.15
N PRO A 74 -10.36 2.69 -0.32
CA PRO A 74 -11.75 2.95 0.00
C PRO A 74 -12.68 1.98 -0.75
N THR A 75 -13.84 1.71 -0.18
CA THR A 75 -14.83 0.81 -0.78
C THR A 75 -15.53 1.47 -1.98
N GLY A 76 -15.77 2.78 -1.92
CA GLY A 76 -16.29 3.57 -3.03
C GLY A 76 -15.21 4.10 -3.97
N HIS A 77 -15.60 4.52 -5.16
CA HIS A 77 -14.66 4.94 -6.20
C HIS A 77 -14.08 6.33 -5.93
N VAL A 78 -12.87 6.36 -5.39
CA VAL A 78 -12.12 7.59 -5.12
C VAL A 78 -10.95 7.76 -6.07
N ARG A 79 -10.75 8.95 -6.64
CA ARG A 79 -9.67 9.24 -7.61
C ARG A 79 -8.53 10.06 -7.02
N THR A 80 -8.78 10.80 -5.94
CA THR A 80 -7.78 11.63 -5.25
C THR A 80 -7.98 11.60 -3.74
N PHE A 81 -6.89 11.67 -2.98
CA PHE A 81 -6.96 11.78 -1.52
C PHE A 81 -7.74 13.01 -1.04
N ALA A 82 -7.82 14.07 -1.86
CA ALA A 82 -8.61 15.25 -1.53
C ALA A 82 -10.11 14.96 -1.37
N GLN A 83 -10.67 13.95 -2.07
CA GLN A 83 -12.06 13.54 -1.88
C GLN A 83 -12.30 12.94 -0.49
N ILE A 84 -11.30 12.27 0.09
CA ILE A 84 -11.38 11.71 1.45
C ILE A 84 -11.54 12.85 2.46
N GLY A 85 -10.78 13.94 2.27
CA GLY A 85 -10.83 15.13 3.12
C GLY A 85 -12.19 15.86 3.12
N MET A 86 -13.10 15.53 2.20
CA MET A 86 -14.45 16.11 2.16
C MET A 86 -15.42 15.44 3.16
N SER A 87 -15.03 14.34 3.81
CA SER A 87 -15.88 13.60 4.75
C SER A 87 -15.13 13.22 6.03
N ASN A 88 -15.50 13.84 7.16
CA ASN A 88 -14.90 13.53 8.47
C ASN A 88 -15.02 12.05 8.84
N LYS A 89 -16.13 11.40 8.47
CA LYS A 89 -16.33 9.96 8.72
C LYS A 89 -15.35 9.11 7.90
N MET A 90 -15.13 9.47 6.64
CA MET A 90 -14.19 8.78 5.78
C MET A 90 -12.74 8.99 6.25
N VAL A 91 -12.40 10.20 6.70
CA VAL A 91 -11.08 10.52 7.31
C VAL A 91 -10.85 9.70 8.58
N ALA A 92 -11.85 9.59 9.45
CA ALA A 92 -11.73 8.81 10.68
C ALA A 92 -11.48 7.31 10.38
N LYS A 93 -12.26 6.73 9.45
CA LYS A 93 -12.08 5.32 9.04
C LYS A 93 -10.77 5.08 8.29
N TYR A 94 -10.32 6.06 7.52
CA TYR A 94 -9.00 6.06 6.90
C TYR A 94 -7.89 5.99 7.95
N GLY A 95 -7.88 6.91 8.91
CA GLY A 95 -6.88 6.95 9.99
C GLY A 95 -6.90 5.70 10.87
N ALA A 96 -8.09 5.20 11.23
CA ALA A 96 -8.23 3.96 11.98
C ALA A 96 -7.69 2.75 11.22
N SER A 97 -7.93 2.67 9.91
CA SER A 97 -7.41 1.60 9.07
C SER A 97 -5.89 1.67 8.91
N MET A 98 -5.33 2.86 8.73
CA MET A 98 -3.88 3.08 8.71
C MET A 98 -3.23 2.56 10.00
N ALA A 99 -3.73 3.01 11.16
CA ALA A 99 -3.19 2.60 12.46
C ALA A 99 -3.33 1.08 12.70
N THR A 100 -4.49 0.52 12.36
CA THR A 100 -4.77 -0.93 12.46
C THR A 100 -3.76 -1.73 11.65
N LEU A 101 -3.54 -1.35 10.40
CA LEU A 101 -2.61 -2.03 9.51
C LEU A 101 -1.18 -1.87 9.96
N SER A 102 -0.70 -0.66 10.28
CA SER A 102 0.68 -0.46 10.75
C SER A 102 0.98 -1.35 11.98
N ILE A 103 0.08 -1.40 12.96
CA ILE A 103 0.26 -2.28 14.14
C ILE A 103 0.27 -3.75 13.73
N ALA A 104 -0.67 -4.19 12.89
CA ALA A 104 -0.73 -5.59 12.44
C ALA A 104 0.53 -6.00 11.70
N ILE A 105 1.00 -5.17 10.76
CA ILE A 105 2.23 -5.36 9.99
C ILE A 105 3.42 -5.51 10.92
N GLN A 106 3.60 -4.57 11.86
CA GLN A 106 4.75 -4.60 12.77
C GLN A 106 4.73 -5.84 13.68
N LYS A 107 3.55 -6.28 14.15
CA LYS A 107 3.43 -7.48 14.97
C LYS A 107 3.76 -8.76 14.21
N VAL A 108 3.25 -8.90 12.99
CA VAL A 108 3.59 -10.06 12.14
C VAL A 108 5.09 -10.08 11.90
N ARG A 109 5.67 -8.96 11.46
CA ARG A 109 7.11 -8.87 11.18
C ARG A 109 7.99 -9.15 12.39
N ALA A 110 7.59 -8.71 13.59
CA ALA A 110 8.33 -9.00 14.81
C ALA A 110 8.35 -10.51 15.10
N ALA A 111 7.20 -11.19 14.96
CA ALA A 111 7.11 -12.64 15.13
C ALA A 111 7.92 -13.40 14.07
N GLU A 112 7.95 -12.92 12.83
CA GLU A 112 8.75 -13.51 11.77
C GLU A 112 10.25 -13.32 12.01
N ALA A 113 10.67 -12.13 12.44
CA ALA A 113 12.06 -11.87 12.80
C ALA A 113 12.53 -12.81 13.92
N GLU A 114 11.69 -13.06 14.94
CA GLU A 114 11.98 -14.03 15.99
C GLU A 114 12.10 -15.46 15.44
N LYS A 115 11.13 -15.92 14.63
CA LYS A 115 11.13 -17.26 14.02
C LYS A 115 12.35 -17.52 13.15
N HIS A 116 12.83 -16.50 12.45
CA HIS A 116 13.97 -16.58 11.52
C HIS A 116 15.30 -16.14 12.14
N GLU A 117 15.35 -15.90 13.46
CA GLU A 117 16.55 -15.44 14.18
C GLU A 117 17.18 -14.17 13.57
N MET A 118 16.34 -13.28 13.03
CA MET A 118 16.74 -12.02 12.43
C MET A 118 16.57 -10.86 13.40
N LYS A 119 17.42 -9.83 13.27
CA LYS A 119 17.21 -8.57 13.99
C LYS A 119 15.97 -7.86 13.47
N TYR A 120 14.97 -7.68 14.32
CA TYR A 120 13.79 -6.89 13.99
C TYR A 120 14.12 -5.40 13.85
N VAL A 121 13.63 -4.79 12.78
CA VAL A 121 13.66 -3.34 12.54
C VAL A 121 12.27 -2.89 12.12
N PRO A 122 11.61 -1.97 12.85
CA PRO A 122 10.25 -1.51 12.55
C PRO A 122 10.25 -0.53 11.37
N MET A 123 10.50 -1.07 10.17
CA MET A 123 10.50 -0.30 8.92
C MET A 123 9.23 -0.56 8.13
N GLU A 124 8.51 0.48 7.74
CA GLU A 124 7.41 0.38 6.77
C GLU A 124 7.56 1.47 5.72
N ARG A 125 7.27 1.13 4.47
CA ARG A 125 7.16 2.11 3.40
C ARG A 125 5.70 2.24 3.00
N ILE A 126 5.19 3.46 3.05
CA ILE A 126 3.79 3.77 2.76
C ILE A 126 3.74 4.70 1.56
N ASP A 127 3.25 4.19 0.43
CA ASP A 127 3.12 4.95 -0.82
C ASP A 127 1.64 5.13 -1.19
N GLY A 128 1.15 6.37 -1.10
CA GLY A 128 -0.19 6.74 -1.57
C GLY A 128 -0.22 7.01 -3.07
N LYS A 129 -1.17 6.40 -3.80
CA LYS A 129 -1.31 6.58 -5.25
C LYS A 129 -2.68 7.14 -5.64
N CYS A 130 -2.70 8.38 -6.12
CA CYS A 130 -3.86 8.96 -6.81
C CYS A 130 -4.01 8.39 -8.24
N TYR A 131 -5.19 8.59 -8.81
CA TYR A 131 -5.37 8.37 -10.25
C TYR A 131 -4.46 9.30 -11.06
N ALA A 132 -3.78 8.73 -12.05
CA ALA A 132 -3.04 9.42 -13.08
C ALA A 132 -3.31 8.74 -14.43
N ASN A 133 -3.17 9.51 -15.52
CA ASN A 133 -3.24 8.95 -16.87
C ASN A 133 -2.14 7.87 -17.03
N GLY A 134 -2.52 6.69 -17.51
CA GLY A 134 -1.64 5.52 -17.62
C GLY A 134 -1.69 4.55 -16.43
N ASN A 135 -2.42 4.86 -15.35
CA ASN A 135 -2.72 3.87 -14.31
C ASN A 135 -3.70 2.83 -14.83
N SER A 136 -3.44 1.55 -14.51
CA SER A 136 -4.35 0.44 -14.81
C SER A 136 -5.66 0.49 -14.04
N GLN A 137 -5.75 1.30 -12.97
CA GLN A 137 -6.95 1.50 -12.16
C GLN A 137 -7.11 2.98 -11.80
N ALA A 138 -8.33 3.49 -11.99
CA ALA A 138 -8.70 4.86 -11.63
C ALA A 138 -9.21 5.00 -10.20
N HIS A 139 -8.61 4.27 -9.27
CA HIS A 139 -9.03 4.20 -7.88
C HIS A 139 -7.80 4.30 -6.98
N VAL A 140 -7.86 5.26 -6.05
CA VAL A 140 -6.89 5.50 -5.00
C VAL A 140 -6.61 4.22 -4.23
N HIS A 141 -5.34 4.01 -3.95
CA HIS A 141 -4.89 2.98 -3.02
C HIS A 141 -3.59 3.43 -2.37
N ILE A 142 -3.35 2.90 -1.18
CA ILE A 142 -2.13 3.10 -0.43
C ILE A 142 -1.44 1.75 -0.35
N LYS A 143 -0.15 1.74 -0.67
CA LYS A 143 0.68 0.55 -0.60
C LYS A 143 1.47 0.58 0.69
N PHE A 144 1.38 -0.50 1.44
CA PHE A 144 2.30 -0.80 2.51
C PHE A 144 3.25 -1.85 1.96
N ASP A 145 4.50 -1.46 1.81
CA ASP A 145 5.57 -2.34 1.38
C ASP A 145 6.45 -2.67 2.60
N GLU A 146 6.69 -3.97 2.76
CA GLU A 146 7.73 -4.49 3.63
C GLU A 146 9.03 -4.64 2.79
N PRO A 147 10.07 -3.83 3.03
CA PRO A 147 11.27 -3.81 2.19
C PRO A 147 12.38 -4.69 2.77
N SER A 148 12.09 -5.92 3.22
CA SER A 148 13.12 -6.88 3.61
C SER A 148 14.17 -7.02 2.50
N LYS A 149 15.45 -7.05 2.89
CA LYS A 149 16.66 -6.95 2.05
C LYS A 149 16.96 -5.59 1.44
N GLY A 150 16.18 -4.55 1.78
CA GLY A 150 16.31 -3.23 1.20
C GLY A 150 15.75 -3.24 -0.22
N LEU A 151 14.85 -2.30 -0.52
CA LEU A 151 14.58 -2.00 -1.92
C LEU A 151 15.91 -1.49 -2.49
N ALA A 152 16.50 -2.17 -3.47
CA ALA A 152 17.65 -1.69 -4.24
C ALA A 152 17.27 -0.49 -5.14
N GLN A 153 16.55 0.47 -4.56
CA GLN A 153 15.97 1.61 -5.23
C GLN A 153 16.45 2.88 -4.54
N PRO A 154 16.99 3.86 -5.27
CA PRO A 154 17.14 5.22 -4.78
C PRO A 154 15.77 5.73 -4.30
N PHE A 155 15.66 6.16 -3.04
CA PHE A 155 14.45 6.85 -2.60
C PHE A 155 14.53 8.29 -3.13
N PRO A 156 13.46 8.87 -3.71
CA PRO A 156 13.53 10.20 -4.33
C PRO A 156 13.97 11.33 -3.38
N ALA A 157 13.86 11.11 -2.06
CA ALA A 157 14.26 12.06 -1.02
C ALA A 157 15.62 11.73 -0.37
N ASP A 158 16.33 10.68 -0.83
CA ASP A 158 17.72 10.43 -0.46
C ASP A 158 18.54 11.63 -0.95
N THR A 159 18.78 12.59 -0.05
CA THR A 159 19.50 13.84 -0.34
C THR A 159 20.80 13.82 0.46
N GLY A 160 21.89 13.67 -0.28
CA GLY A 160 23.24 13.49 0.24
C GLY A 160 24.08 12.74 -0.79
N PRO A 161 25.39 12.54 -0.58
CA PRO A 161 26.05 11.45 -1.29
C PRO A 161 25.21 10.21 -1.00
N TRP A 162 24.75 9.52 -2.04
CA TRP A 162 23.93 8.32 -1.95
C TRP A 162 24.72 7.24 -1.21
N THR A 163 24.74 7.37 0.11
CA THR A 163 25.68 6.68 1.00
C THR A 163 25.37 5.21 0.90
N ASN A 164 26.39 4.42 0.56
CA ASN A 164 26.30 2.98 0.30
C ASN A 164 25.57 2.60 -1.01
N LYS A 165 25.48 3.50 -2.00
CA LYS A 165 25.05 3.17 -3.37
C LYS A 165 26.16 3.49 -4.36
N ASP A 166 26.27 2.66 -5.40
CA ASP A 166 27.22 2.92 -6.47
C ASP A 166 26.80 4.17 -7.25
N MET A 167 27.73 5.10 -7.32
CA MET A 167 27.57 6.39 -7.98
C MET A 167 28.18 6.34 -9.37
N PHE A 168 27.37 6.67 -10.37
CA PHE A 168 27.77 6.73 -11.76
C PHE A 168 27.77 8.18 -12.24
N TYR A 169 28.49 8.46 -13.32
CA TYR A 169 28.67 9.81 -13.84
C TYR A 169 28.38 9.85 -15.33
N LEU A 170 27.39 10.64 -15.74
CA LEU A 170 27.07 10.87 -17.15
C LEU A 170 27.63 12.22 -17.60
N ARG A 171 28.29 12.22 -18.75
CA ARG A 171 28.68 13.44 -19.45
C ARG A 171 27.50 13.87 -20.32
N LYS A 172 26.88 15.00 -19.98
CA LYS A 172 25.79 15.56 -20.79
C LYS A 172 26.38 16.01 -22.13
N ASN A 173 25.69 15.75 -23.25
CA ASN A 173 26.21 16.01 -24.62
C ASN A 173 26.99 17.32 -24.73
N GLY A 174 28.30 17.24 -24.99
CA GLY A 174 29.19 18.39 -25.18
C GLY A 174 29.66 19.11 -23.91
N SER A 175 29.21 18.71 -22.71
CA SER A 175 29.62 19.31 -21.44
C SER A 175 30.88 18.66 -20.87
N THR A 176 31.71 19.43 -20.17
CA THR A 176 32.79 18.93 -19.30
C THR A 176 32.29 18.53 -17.91
N GLU A 177 31.08 18.93 -17.53
CA GLU A 177 30.48 18.58 -16.24
C GLU A 177 29.95 17.14 -16.23
N LEU A 178 30.27 16.44 -15.15
CA LEU A 178 29.75 15.11 -14.85
C LEU A 178 28.51 15.24 -13.97
N THR A 179 27.38 14.72 -14.45
CA THR A 179 26.16 14.62 -13.63
C THR A 179 26.18 13.30 -12.87
N PRO A 180 26.21 13.30 -11.52
CA PRO A 180 26.10 12.08 -10.76
C PRO A 180 24.68 11.49 -10.88
N TYR A 181 24.59 10.17 -10.95
CA TYR A 181 23.34 9.44 -10.90
C TYR A 181 23.55 8.08 -10.23
N VAL A 182 22.45 7.51 -9.72
CA VAL A 182 22.41 6.13 -9.20
C VAL A 182 21.57 5.32 -10.15
N VAL A 183 22.05 4.13 -10.52
CA VAL A 183 21.27 3.18 -11.30
C VAL A 183 20.22 2.55 -10.39
N ALA A 184 18.95 2.65 -10.78
CA ALA A 184 17.90 1.85 -10.18
C ALA A 184 17.91 0.46 -10.83
N GLU A 185 18.02 -0.60 -10.02
CA GLU A 185 17.88 -1.95 -10.53
C GLU A 185 16.43 -2.21 -10.99
N PRO A 186 16.21 -3.13 -11.95
CA PRO A 186 14.85 -3.56 -12.28
C PRO A 186 14.12 -4.09 -11.04
N ILE A 187 12.90 -3.62 -10.80
CA ILE A 187 12.07 -4.17 -9.74
C ILE A 187 11.45 -5.47 -10.24
N GLU A 188 11.90 -6.60 -9.69
CA GLU A 188 11.29 -7.90 -9.91
C GLU A 188 10.11 -8.12 -8.96
N LYS A 189 8.99 -8.62 -9.51
CA LYS A 189 7.85 -9.05 -8.71
C LYS A 189 7.92 -10.54 -8.51
N GLN A 190 7.94 -10.97 -7.26
CA GLN A 190 7.90 -12.38 -6.88
C GLN A 190 6.54 -12.69 -6.30
N ARG A 191 6.07 -13.93 -6.49
CA ARG A 191 4.82 -14.42 -5.91
C ARG A 191 5.12 -15.17 -4.61
N HIS A 192 4.25 -15.01 -3.63
CA HIS A 192 4.24 -15.88 -2.46
C HIS A 192 3.78 -17.29 -2.85
N SER A 193 4.25 -18.31 -2.13
CA SER A 193 3.62 -19.63 -2.19
C SER A 193 2.19 -19.58 -1.63
N PRO A 194 1.29 -20.49 -2.04
CA PRO A 194 -0.06 -20.56 -1.47
C PRO A 194 -0.05 -20.70 0.06
N GLU A 195 0.84 -21.52 0.60
CA GLU A 195 0.98 -21.74 2.05
C GLU A 195 1.41 -20.46 2.77
N ARG A 196 2.32 -19.71 2.14
CA ARG A 196 2.79 -18.41 2.65
C ARG A 196 1.67 -17.38 2.65
N MET A 197 0.90 -17.32 1.57
CA MET A 197 -0.27 -16.41 1.46
C MET A 197 -1.29 -16.69 2.54
N GLN A 198 -1.65 -17.95 2.75
CA GLN A 198 -2.62 -18.34 3.75
C GLN A 198 -2.13 -18.01 5.17
N PHE A 199 -0.88 -18.37 5.48
CA PHE A 199 -0.27 -18.04 6.78
C PHE A 199 -0.29 -16.53 7.06
N LEU A 200 0.16 -15.72 6.09
CA LEU A 200 0.18 -14.27 6.24
C LEU A 200 -1.23 -13.69 6.39
N ALA A 201 -2.19 -14.16 5.58
CA ALA A 201 -3.57 -13.70 5.66
C ALA A 201 -4.18 -13.98 7.04
N GLU A 202 -4.03 -15.19 7.56
CA GLU A 202 -4.52 -15.56 8.89
C GLU A 202 -3.93 -14.68 9.99
N GLN A 203 -2.61 -14.51 10.00
CA GLN A 203 -1.92 -13.68 10.99
C GLN A 203 -2.35 -12.21 10.90
N LEU A 204 -2.44 -11.66 9.69
CA LEU A 204 -2.83 -10.27 9.48
C LEU A 204 -4.29 -10.02 9.88
N ILE A 205 -5.21 -10.93 9.52
CA ILE A 205 -6.63 -10.85 9.90
C ILE A 205 -6.77 -10.85 11.42
N GLU A 206 -6.09 -11.77 12.11
CA GLU A 206 -6.11 -11.86 13.56
C GLU A 206 -5.60 -10.58 14.23
N GLN A 207 -4.47 -10.04 13.78
CA GLN A 207 -3.89 -8.82 14.35
C GLN A 207 -4.72 -7.57 14.03
N CYS A 208 -5.33 -7.49 12.84
CA CYS A 208 -6.23 -6.40 12.48
C CYS A 208 -7.47 -6.39 13.38
N ALA A 209 -8.11 -7.55 13.57
CA ALA A 209 -9.29 -7.68 14.43
C ALA A 209 -8.99 -7.25 15.88
N ARG A 210 -7.87 -7.69 16.45
CA ARG A 210 -7.45 -7.31 17.81
C ARG A 210 -7.22 -5.81 17.96
N THR A 211 -6.58 -5.19 16.97
CA THR A 211 -6.22 -3.78 17.02
C THR A 211 -7.42 -2.87 16.80
N TYR A 212 -8.29 -3.24 15.85
CA TYR A 212 -9.47 -2.45 15.54
C TYR A 212 -10.43 -2.34 16.74
N ILE A 213 -10.66 -3.45 17.46
CA ILE A 213 -11.46 -3.47 18.71
C ILE A 213 -10.86 -2.55 19.77
N PHE A 214 -9.53 -2.45 19.85
CA PHE A 214 -8.88 -1.54 20.81
C PHE A 214 -9.13 -0.07 20.44
N LEU A 215 -9.04 0.28 19.16
CA LEU A 215 -9.24 1.66 18.69
C LEU A 215 -10.70 2.12 18.83
N GLU A 216 -11.69 1.24 18.66
CA GLU A 216 -13.11 1.58 18.88
C GLU A 216 -13.47 1.88 20.34
N ARG A 217 -12.57 1.58 21.29
CA ARG A 217 -12.77 1.83 22.73
C ARG A 217 -12.17 3.16 23.22
N LEU A 218 -11.43 3.86 22.36
CA LEU A 218 -10.84 5.18 22.63
C LEU A 218 -11.78 6.31 22.18
#